data_AF-A0A849R4Z9-F1
#
_entry.id   AF-A0A849R4Z9-F1
#
_cell.length_a   1.000
_cell.length_b   1.000
_cell.length_c   1.000
_cell.angle_alpha   90.00
_cell.angle_beta   90.00
_cell.angle_gamma   90.00
#
_symmetry.space_group_name_H-M   'P 1'
#
loop_
_entity.id
_entity.type
_entity.pdbx_description
1 polymer ?
#
loop_
_entity_poly.entity_id
_entity_poly.type
_entity_poly.pdbx_seq_one_letter_code
_entity_poly.pdbx_strand_id
1 'polypeptide(L)'
;MKSLIFIAIVSVFAPFVRAAPILNTIDESPNVYIEMGKSHALVVNKGIPVIAYNVIDRTGDNILTHQFKLAYCFSDCDTNPQFANHSIVSAASSLGGMVKLAVNGNNIPLIAYYEGLNNGFITLASCTKNCFTPSPTYRIAKTDLSLPVRPGFDFKLDKGRPVFAFGNNNITIAYCTQGCYSANPVFFKRVIPLNIGNISKIVLKLVNGNPVIGYERTLDFGYTKIGYVGLIYCSAACYSNVGQYSGYTLAHGSINTKTSFDFAIDSQGRPVLAYAFDDGMKIAKCIENCYSANPVFQHVLVDKNGSFPALALRNGVLPYISYNNALINTQNLRIAFCVSDCDLPTAIYGKRNLDLEYKSGLPSDIEFSAGNPVVSYYQAWSNDLRLAKCDKPGCG
;
A
#
# COMPACT_ATOMS: atom_id res chain seq x y z
N MET A 1 -3.70 -54.90 52.45
CA MET A 1 -4.38 -53.58 52.46
C MET A 1 -3.71 -52.69 51.43
N LYS A 2 -4.37 -52.46 50.29
CA LYS A 2 -3.97 -51.47 49.26
C LYS A 2 -4.85 -50.24 49.46
N SER A 3 -4.26 -49.04 49.57
CA SER A 3 -4.89 -47.75 49.26
C SER A 3 -3.84 -46.64 49.43
N LEU A 4 -3.30 -46.10 48.35
CA LEU A 4 -3.77 -44.99 47.50
C LEU A 4 -3.12 -43.67 47.92
N ILE A 5 -2.04 -43.31 47.20
CA ILE A 5 -1.41 -41.99 47.25
C ILE A 5 -2.22 -41.07 46.33
N PHE A 6 -2.82 -40.02 46.90
CA PHE A 6 -3.42 -38.93 46.14
C PHE A 6 -2.30 -38.03 45.59
N ILE A 7 -2.02 -38.12 44.30
CA ILE A 7 -1.21 -37.12 43.58
C ILE A 7 -2.18 -36.02 43.13
N ALA A 8 -2.09 -34.84 43.75
CA ALA A 8 -2.78 -33.66 43.27
C ALA A 8 -2.12 -33.19 41.97
N ILE A 9 -2.80 -33.41 40.83
CA ILE A 9 -2.45 -32.79 39.56
C ILE A 9 -2.91 -31.33 39.66
N VAL A 10 -1.97 -30.43 39.99
CA VAL A 10 -2.16 -28.99 39.81
C VAL A 10 -2.13 -28.72 38.31
N SER A 11 -3.31 -28.64 37.69
CA SER A 11 -3.44 -28.19 36.31
C SER A 11 -3.18 -26.68 36.25
N VAL A 12 -1.95 -26.30 35.92
CA VAL A 12 -1.62 -24.92 35.53
C VAL A 12 -2.14 -24.71 34.11
N PHE A 13 -3.45 -24.54 33.96
CA PHE A 13 -3.99 -23.85 32.79
C PHE A 13 -3.82 -22.36 33.02
N ALA A 14 -2.60 -21.85 32.79
CA ALA A 14 -2.48 -20.44 32.46
C ALA A 14 -3.23 -20.25 31.13
N PRO A 15 -4.24 -19.36 31.04
CA PRO A 15 -4.77 -19.00 29.74
C PRO A 15 -3.59 -18.39 28.97
N PHE A 16 -3.21 -19.02 27.86
CA PHE A 16 -2.47 -18.32 26.83
C PHE A 16 -3.39 -17.20 26.34
N VAL A 17 -3.33 -16.05 27.02
CA VAL A 17 -3.89 -14.81 26.50
C VAL A 17 -3.06 -14.52 25.26
N ARG A 18 -3.55 -14.96 24.09
CA ARG A 18 -2.99 -14.54 22.81
C ARG A 18 -3.02 -13.03 22.80
N ALA A 19 -1.85 -12.41 22.66
CA ALA A 19 -1.77 -10.97 22.64
C ALA A 19 -2.47 -10.49 21.37
N ALA A 20 -3.61 -9.82 21.54
CA ALA A 20 -4.27 -9.13 20.44
C ALA A 20 -3.34 -8.01 19.92
N PRO A 21 -3.42 -7.65 18.64
CA PRO A 21 -2.68 -6.48 18.16
C PRO A 21 -3.10 -5.24 18.94
N ILE A 22 -2.15 -4.33 19.14
CA ILE A 22 -2.43 -3.03 19.73
C ILE A 22 -3.06 -2.17 18.64
N LEU A 23 -4.29 -1.72 18.88
CA LEU A 23 -5.03 -0.83 17.99
C LEU A 23 -4.90 0.61 18.48
N ASN A 24 -4.60 1.54 17.57
CA ASN A 24 -4.46 2.96 17.88
C ASN A 24 -5.17 3.80 16.82
N THR A 25 -5.81 4.88 17.24
CA THR A 25 -6.26 5.93 16.33
C THR A 25 -5.11 6.91 16.10
N ILE A 26 -4.73 7.10 14.82
CA ILE A 26 -3.67 8.03 14.41
C ILE A 26 -4.23 9.44 14.26
N ASP A 27 -5.39 9.55 13.63
CA ASP A 27 -6.14 10.80 13.46
C ASP A 27 -7.63 10.45 13.51
N GLU A 28 -8.32 11.03 14.49
CA GLU A 28 -9.75 10.81 14.71
C GLU A 28 -10.54 11.78 13.86
N SER A 29 -11.60 11.27 13.23
CA SER A 29 -12.50 12.15 12.50
C SER A 29 -13.32 13.01 13.46
N PRO A 30 -13.33 14.35 13.30
CA PRO A 30 -14.15 15.22 14.14
C PRO A 30 -15.65 15.09 13.84
N ASN A 31 -16.05 14.50 12.70
CA ASN A 31 -17.45 14.21 12.36
C ASN A 31 -17.57 13.32 11.10
N VAL A 32 -18.78 12.82 10.85
CA VAL A 32 -19.13 11.95 9.70
C VAL A 32 -18.77 12.51 8.30
N TYR A 33 -18.51 13.81 8.17
CA TYR A 33 -18.18 14.46 6.90
C TYR A 33 -16.69 14.53 6.59
N ILE A 34 -15.83 14.26 7.58
CA ILE A 34 -14.38 14.37 7.43
C ILE A 34 -13.76 12.97 7.38
N GLU A 35 -13.17 12.61 6.25
CA GLU A 35 -12.50 11.33 6.02
C GLU A 35 -10.99 11.46 6.31
N MET A 36 -10.49 10.72 7.31
CA MET A 36 -9.07 10.69 7.65
C MET A 36 -8.38 9.51 6.98
N GLY A 37 -7.52 9.78 6.00
CA GLY A 37 -6.60 8.78 5.43
C GLY A 37 -7.25 7.74 4.52
N LYS A 38 -8.34 8.10 3.84
CA LYS A 38 -8.92 7.29 2.76
C LYS A 38 -7.94 7.00 1.61
N SER A 39 -6.91 7.83 1.46
CA SER A 39 -5.63 7.47 0.86
C SER A 39 -4.52 7.73 1.87
N HIS A 40 -3.69 6.73 2.09
CA HIS A 40 -2.50 6.83 2.93
C HIS A 40 -1.38 5.95 2.37
N ALA A 41 -0.18 6.18 2.89
CA ALA A 41 1.00 5.36 2.66
C ALA A 41 1.80 5.28 3.96
N LEU A 42 2.24 4.07 4.31
CA LEU A 42 3.00 3.74 5.50
C LEU A 42 4.46 3.46 5.13
N VAL A 43 5.39 3.95 5.93
CA VAL A 43 6.78 3.52 5.95
C VAL A 43 7.20 3.31 7.41
N VAL A 44 7.91 2.23 7.70
CA VAL A 44 8.60 2.08 8.98
C VAL A 44 10.05 2.53 8.83
N ASN A 45 10.37 3.65 9.46
CA ASN A 45 11.68 4.26 9.40
C ASN A 45 12.40 4.05 10.74
N LYS A 46 13.46 3.23 10.76
CA LYS A 46 14.20 2.87 11.99
C LYS A 46 13.30 2.38 13.12
N GLY A 47 12.30 1.56 12.77
CA GLY A 47 11.32 1.02 13.73
C GLY A 47 10.12 1.94 13.99
N ILE A 48 10.16 3.20 13.56
CA ILE A 48 9.11 4.20 13.79
C ILE A 48 8.13 4.22 12.61
N PRO A 49 6.83 3.99 12.82
CA PRO A 49 5.82 4.19 11.79
C PRO A 49 5.68 5.67 11.40
N VAL A 50 5.69 5.92 10.10
CA VAL A 50 5.48 7.23 9.48
C VAL A 50 4.42 7.08 8.41
N ILE A 51 3.40 7.93 8.43
CA ILE A 51 2.21 7.75 7.61
C ILE A 51 1.87 9.09 6.95
N ALA A 52 1.90 9.12 5.62
CA ALA A 52 1.37 10.25 4.86
C ALA A 52 -0.07 9.92 4.47
N TYR A 53 -0.99 10.86 4.65
CA TYR A 53 -2.42 10.62 4.45
C TYR A 53 -3.15 11.88 4.01
N ASN A 54 -4.30 11.68 3.37
CA ASN A 54 -5.19 12.77 3.03
C ASN A 54 -6.25 13.02 4.11
N VAL A 55 -6.75 14.23 4.18
CA VAL A 55 -7.94 14.59 4.96
C VAL A 55 -8.93 15.22 4.01
N ILE A 56 -10.15 14.69 3.99
CA ILE A 56 -11.17 15.10 3.02
C ILE A 56 -12.43 15.52 3.76
N ASP A 57 -12.79 16.79 3.66
CA ASP A 57 -14.05 17.31 4.18
C ASP A 57 -15.11 17.33 3.06
N ARG A 58 -16.27 16.74 3.29
CA ARG A 58 -17.31 16.56 2.27
C ARG A 58 -18.71 16.89 2.76
N THR A 59 -19.53 17.48 1.89
CA THR A 59 -20.98 17.54 2.11
C THR A 59 -21.69 16.86 0.95
N GLY A 60 -22.23 15.66 1.19
CA GLY A 60 -22.69 14.78 0.12
C GLY A 60 -21.53 14.38 -0.80
N ASP A 61 -21.71 14.57 -2.10
CA ASP A 61 -20.67 14.29 -3.10
C ASP A 61 -19.67 15.45 -3.28
N ASN A 62 -19.91 16.60 -2.66
CA ASN A 62 -19.06 17.78 -2.80
C ASN A 62 -17.90 17.74 -1.80
N ILE A 63 -16.66 17.83 -2.30
CA ILE A 63 -15.48 18.03 -1.46
C ILE A 63 -15.31 19.52 -1.16
N LEU A 64 -15.37 19.88 0.11
CA LEU A 64 -15.16 21.24 0.61
C LEU A 64 -13.68 21.58 0.73
N THR A 65 -12.93 20.71 1.43
CA THR A 65 -11.49 20.90 1.63
C THR A 65 -10.73 19.60 1.44
N HIS A 66 -9.47 19.73 1.03
CA HIS A 66 -8.55 18.62 0.88
C HIS A 66 -7.20 19.01 1.49
N GLN A 67 -6.71 18.22 2.43
CA GLN A 67 -5.41 18.44 3.07
C GLN A 67 -4.55 17.18 2.96
N PHE A 68 -3.24 17.37 2.98
CA PHE A 68 -2.30 16.28 3.15
C PHE A 68 -1.56 16.46 4.46
N LYS A 69 -1.53 15.40 5.27
CA LYS A 69 -0.87 15.37 6.57
C LYS A 69 0.22 14.30 6.58
N LEU A 70 1.20 14.52 7.44
CA LEU A 70 2.14 13.48 7.88
C LEU A 70 1.88 13.20 9.36
N ALA A 71 1.65 11.94 9.69
CA ALA A 71 1.73 11.44 11.06
C ALA A 71 3.04 10.71 11.26
N TYR A 72 3.65 10.89 12.43
CA TYR A 72 4.79 10.12 12.87
C TYR A 72 4.59 9.73 14.33
N CYS A 73 5.02 8.52 14.68
CA CYS A 73 5.00 8.11 16.08
C CYS A 73 6.16 8.78 16.84
N PHE A 74 5.86 9.43 17.96
CA PHE A 74 6.84 10.19 18.75
C PHE A 74 7.15 9.58 20.12
N SER A 75 6.28 8.72 20.65
CA SER A 75 6.52 7.99 21.90
C SER A 75 5.83 6.63 21.89
N ASP A 76 6.36 5.70 22.67
CA ASP A 76 5.81 4.37 22.91
C ASP A 76 5.45 3.59 21.63
N CYS A 77 6.21 3.81 20.56
CA CYS A 77 5.95 3.25 19.23
C CYS A 77 5.96 1.73 19.17
N ASP A 78 6.43 1.06 20.23
CA ASP A 78 6.45 -0.39 20.36
C ASP A 78 5.26 -1.00 21.10
N THR A 79 4.66 -0.27 22.03
CA THR A 79 3.66 -0.81 22.95
C THR A 79 2.34 -0.05 22.92
N ASN A 80 2.37 1.28 22.81
CA ASN A 80 1.18 2.12 22.70
C ASN A 80 1.49 3.38 21.87
N PRO A 81 1.68 3.24 20.56
CA PRO A 81 2.15 4.30 19.67
C PRO A 81 1.37 5.62 19.84
N GLN A 82 2.07 6.68 20.26
CA GLN A 82 1.51 8.03 20.27
C GLN A 82 1.93 8.76 19.00
N PHE A 83 0.95 9.33 18.28
CA PHE A 83 1.16 10.01 17.01
C PHE A 83 1.04 11.52 17.15
N ALA A 84 1.95 12.22 16.49
CA ALA A 84 1.79 13.64 16.20
C ALA A 84 1.56 13.77 14.69
N ASN A 85 0.59 14.60 14.31
CA ASN A 85 0.28 14.88 12.92
C ASN A 85 0.53 16.35 12.56
N HIS A 86 0.91 16.57 11.30
CA HIS A 86 1.25 17.88 10.78
C HIS A 86 0.71 18.05 9.37
N SER A 87 0.01 19.16 9.11
CA SER A 87 -0.47 19.53 7.78
C SER A 87 0.68 19.99 6.90
N ILE A 88 0.90 19.28 5.78
CA ILE A 88 1.95 19.59 4.80
C ILE A 88 1.48 20.73 3.89
N VAL A 89 0.23 20.62 3.40
CA VAL A 89 -0.46 21.62 2.58
C VAL A 89 -1.95 21.57 2.90
N SER A 90 -2.58 22.75 2.95
CA SER A 90 -4.03 22.93 2.92
C SER A 90 -4.43 23.52 1.56
N ALA A 91 -5.09 22.74 0.71
CA ALA A 91 -5.61 23.25 -0.56
C ALA A 91 -7.12 23.44 -0.47
N ALA A 92 -7.60 24.64 -0.80
CA ALA A 92 -9.01 24.87 -1.05
C ALA A 92 -9.35 24.18 -2.39
N SER A 93 -10.10 23.08 -2.32
CA SER A 93 -10.65 22.33 -3.45
C SER A 93 -9.64 21.67 -4.43
N SER A 94 -9.33 20.39 -4.26
CA SER A 94 -9.13 19.51 -5.42
C SER A 94 -9.41 18.03 -5.13
N LEU A 95 -10.28 17.44 -5.94
CA LEU A 95 -10.62 16.01 -5.93
C LEU A 95 -9.45 15.17 -6.47
N GLY A 96 -9.16 14.07 -5.77
CA GLY A 96 -8.31 12.98 -6.27
C GLY A 96 -7.06 12.67 -5.45
N GLY A 97 -6.97 13.14 -4.20
CA GLY A 97 -5.74 13.11 -3.42
C GLY A 97 -5.28 11.72 -3.01
N MET A 98 -4.65 11.02 -3.94
CA MET A 98 -3.74 9.93 -3.64
C MET A 98 -2.46 10.52 -3.07
N VAL A 99 -1.94 9.87 -2.04
CA VAL A 99 -0.67 10.22 -1.41
C VAL A 99 0.22 8.99 -1.37
N LYS A 100 1.51 9.22 -1.54
CA LYS A 100 2.57 8.23 -1.45
C LYS A 100 3.68 8.76 -0.57
N LEU A 101 4.38 7.86 0.10
CA LEU A 101 5.47 8.16 1.02
C LEU A 101 6.70 7.33 0.66
N ALA A 102 7.87 7.96 0.78
CA ALA A 102 9.16 7.27 0.84
C ALA A 102 10.08 8.02 1.79
N VAL A 103 11.03 7.31 2.41
CA VAL A 103 12.10 7.92 3.21
C VAL A 103 13.43 7.61 2.54
N ASN A 104 14.24 8.63 2.28
CA ASN A 104 15.55 8.42 1.67
C ASN A 104 16.61 7.98 2.70
N GLY A 105 17.79 7.59 2.23
CA GLY A 105 18.90 7.15 3.10
C GLY A 105 19.41 8.20 4.09
N ASN A 106 19.07 9.48 3.89
CA ASN A 106 19.40 10.58 4.80
C ASN A 106 18.29 10.85 5.82
N ASN A 107 17.33 9.94 5.99
CA ASN A 107 16.22 10.08 6.93
C ASN A 107 15.32 11.29 6.56
N ILE A 108 15.12 11.55 5.27
CA ILE A 108 14.23 12.62 4.79
C ILE A 108 12.96 11.99 4.24
N PRO A 109 11.78 12.28 4.82
CA PRO A 109 10.51 11.88 4.23
C PRO A 109 10.22 12.72 2.99
N LEU A 110 9.82 12.02 1.93
CA LEU A 110 9.39 12.51 0.64
C LEU A 110 7.94 12.09 0.44
N ILE A 111 7.09 13.05 0.14
CA ILE A 111 5.65 12.84 0.05
C ILE A 111 5.22 13.30 -1.32
N ALA A 112 4.72 12.37 -2.13
CA ALA A 112 4.16 12.67 -3.43
C ALA A 112 2.64 12.63 -3.34
N TYR A 113 1.99 13.65 -3.86
CA TYR A 113 0.54 13.73 -3.88
C TYR A 113 0.04 14.31 -5.19
N TYR A 114 -1.17 13.93 -5.58
CA TYR A 114 -1.83 14.49 -6.76
C TYR A 114 -2.66 15.72 -6.39
N GLU A 115 -2.48 16.80 -7.14
CA GLU A 115 -3.14 18.09 -6.94
C GLU A 115 -3.86 18.53 -8.24
N GLY A 116 -5.19 18.62 -8.21
CA GLY A 116 -6.00 19.20 -9.30
C GLY A 116 -7.28 18.44 -9.68
N LEU A 117 -8.35 19.18 -10.03
CA LEU A 117 -9.68 18.64 -10.37
C LEU A 117 -9.73 17.98 -11.76
N ASN A 118 -9.17 18.65 -12.76
CA ASN A 118 -9.17 18.24 -14.16
C ASN A 118 -7.81 18.60 -14.78
N ASN A 119 -6.97 17.59 -15.04
CA ASN A 119 -5.56 17.76 -15.44
C ASN A 119 -4.67 18.32 -14.33
N GLY A 120 -4.52 17.56 -13.25
CA GLY A 120 -3.66 17.90 -12.13
C GLY A 120 -2.18 17.56 -12.35
N PHE A 121 -1.37 17.82 -11.33
CA PHE A 121 0.06 17.52 -11.32
C PHE A 121 0.40 16.65 -10.12
N ILE A 122 1.47 15.87 -10.24
CA ILE A 122 2.11 15.30 -9.06
C ILE A 122 2.90 16.43 -8.38
N THR A 123 2.69 16.63 -7.09
CA THR A 123 3.47 17.56 -6.26
C THR A 123 4.33 16.75 -5.30
N LEU A 124 5.59 17.16 -5.14
CA LEU A 124 6.56 16.52 -4.26
C LEU A 124 6.89 17.44 -3.08
N ALA A 125 6.55 17.01 -1.88
CA ALA A 125 6.98 17.64 -0.64
C ALA A 125 8.24 16.92 -0.11
N SER A 126 9.32 17.67 0.04
CA SER A 126 10.58 17.18 0.62
C SER A 126 10.83 17.84 1.96
N CYS A 127 10.96 17.06 3.03
CA CYS A 127 11.29 17.65 4.32
C CYS A 127 12.69 18.31 4.29
N THR A 128 12.81 19.45 4.95
CA THR A 128 14.02 20.30 4.94
C THR A 128 14.63 20.49 6.31
N LYS A 129 13.82 20.55 7.37
CA LYS A 129 14.26 20.64 8.76
C LYS A 129 13.24 19.96 9.67
N ASN A 130 13.70 19.55 10.84
CA ASN A 130 12.85 19.01 11.91
C ASN A 130 11.99 17.83 11.42
N CYS A 131 12.54 17.02 10.51
CA CYS A 131 11.86 15.84 10.01
C CYS A 131 11.60 14.88 11.17
N PHE A 132 10.37 14.38 11.28
CA PHE A 132 9.90 13.53 12.40
C PHE A 132 9.86 14.22 13.77
N THR A 133 9.53 15.52 13.80
CA THR A 133 9.14 16.24 15.02
C THR A 133 7.75 16.84 14.84
N PRO A 134 7.13 17.46 15.87
CA PRO A 134 5.79 18.04 15.73
C PRO A 134 5.73 19.23 14.76
N SER A 135 6.87 19.76 14.30
CA SER A 135 6.94 20.95 13.44
C SER A 135 8.00 20.81 12.35
N PRO A 136 7.81 19.87 11.39
CA PRO A 136 8.67 19.72 10.23
C PRO A 136 8.46 20.89 9.26
N THR A 137 9.49 21.21 8.47
CA THR A 137 9.35 22.17 7.37
C THR A 137 9.56 21.46 6.03
N TYR A 138 8.70 21.73 5.05
CA TYR A 138 8.78 21.12 3.73
C TYR A 138 9.13 22.13 2.65
N ARG A 139 9.85 21.66 1.65
CA ARG A 139 9.91 22.29 0.34
C ARG A 139 8.90 21.60 -0.56
N ILE A 140 7.98 22.39 -1.11
CA ILE A 140 6.94 21.91 -2.02
C ILE A 140 7.38 22.22 -3.44
N ALA A 141 7.40 21.20 -4.29
CA ALA A 141 7.74 21.31 -5.70
C ALA A 141 6.59 20.77 -6.55
N LYS A 142 5.87 21.66 -7.23
CA LYS A 142 4.89 21.26 -8.25
C LYS A 142 5.66 20.76 -9.47
N THR A 143 5.53 19.47 -9.78
CA THR A 143 6.28 18.88 -10.89
C THR A 143 5.62 19.21 -12.23
N ASP A 144 6.35 18.97 -13.32
CA ASP A 144 5.81 19.01 -14.69
C ASP A 144 5.13 17.68 -15.10
N LEU A 145 4.85 16.80 -14.12
CA LEU A 145 4.19 15.52 -14.31
C LEU A 145 2.67 15.71 -14.28
N SER A 146 2.13 16.16 -15.41
CA SER A 146 0.69 16.35 -15.61
C SER A 146 -0.02 15.01 -15.74
N LEU A 147 -1.22 14.95 -15.19
CA LEU A 147 -2.00 13.73 -15.07
C LEU A 147 -3.46 13.98 -15.47
N PRO A 148 -4.07 13.14 -16.33
CA PRO A 148 -5.50 13.23 -16.61
C PRO A 148 -6.32 12.88 -15.35
N VAL A 149 -7.64 13.11 -15.40
CA VAL A 149 -8.55 12.81 -14.30
C VAL A 149 -8.47 11.34 -13.87
N ARG A 150 -8.34 11.10 -12.55
CA ARG A 150 -8.32 9.78 -11.87
C ARG A 150 -7.21 8.81 -12.32
N PRO A 151 -5.94 9.19 -12.29
CA PRO A 151 -4.87 8.28 -12.70
C PRO A 151 -4.50 7.32 -11.56
N GLY A 152 -3.91 6.18 -11.88
CA GLY A 152 -3.04 5.50 -10.92
C GLY A 152 -1.69 6.21 -10.87
N PHE A 153 -1.07 6.33 -9.69
CA PHE A 153 0.35 6.64 -9.59
C PHE A 153 1.01 5.97 -8.38
N ASP A 154 2.32 5.75 -8.50
CA ASP A 154 3.20 5.43 -7.40
C ASP A 154 4.58 6.06 -7.63
N PHE A 155 5.38 6.14 -6.57
CA PHE A 155 6.77 6.54 -6.69
C PHE A 155 7.67 5.73 -5.75
N LYS A 156 8.93 5.61 -6.16
CA LYS A 156 10.02 5.00 -5.38
C LYS A 156 11.28 5.83 -5.53
N LEU A 157 12.29 5.51 -4.73
CA LEU A 157 13.60 6.14 -4.78
C LEU A 157 14.60 5.17 -5.39
N ASP A 158 15.21 5.55 -6.51
CA ASP A 158 16.39 4.87 -7.04
C ASP A 158 17.63 5.62 -6.58
N LYS A 159 18.41 5.03 -5.66
CA LYS A 159 19.60 5.67 -5.07
C LYS A 159 19.31 7.10 -4.57
N GLY A 160 18.14 7.27 -3.94
CA GLY A 160 17.63 8.55 -3.45
C GLY A 160 16.87 9.39 -4.49
N ARG A 161 17.02 9.14 -5.79
CA ARG A 161 16.32 9.93 -6.82
C ARG A 161 14.87 9.48 -6.99
N PRO A 162 13.89 10.40 -7.01
CA PRO A 162 12.51 10.06 -7.28
C PRO A 162 12.31 9.44 -8.66
N VAL A 163 11.61 8.31 -8.68
CA VAL A 163 11.10 7.61 -9.88
C VAL A 163 9.59 7.47 -9.72
N PHE A 164 8.85 7.97 -10.68
CA PHE A 164 7.39 7.90 -10.72
C PHE A 164 6.92 6.94 -11.81
N ALA A 165 5.84 6.22 -11.54
CA ALA A 165 5.02 5.55 -12.54
C ALA A 165 3.61 6.08 -12.39
N PHE A 166 3.03 6.58 -13.47
CA PHE A 166 1.72 7.21 -13.43
C PHE A 166 0.99 7.10 -14.76
N GLY A 167 -0.35 7.10 -14.75
CA GLY A 167 -1.09 7.01 -15.98
C GLY A 167 -2.58 6.75 -15.82
N ASN A 168 -3.29 6.92 -16.93
CA ASN A 168 -4.66 6.45 -17.10
C ASN A 168 -4.71 5.50 -18.31
N ASN A 169 -4.68 5.98 -19.55
CA ASN A 169 -4.72 5.11 -20.74
C ASN A 169 -3.37 4.45 -21.09
N ASN A 170 -2.29 5.19 -20.86
CA ASN A 170 -0.90 4.74 -21.00
C ASN A 170 -0.19 4.96 -19.68
N ILE A 171 0.85 4.18 -19.43
CA ILE A 171 1.72 4.38 -18.27
C ILE A 171 2.90 5.23 -18.69
N THR A 172 3.22 6.24 -17.89
CA THR A 172 4.39 7.08 -18.03
C THR A 172 5.33 6.80 -16.86
N ILE A 173 6.60 6.56 -17.18
CA ILE A 173 7.68 6.57 -16.20
C ILE A 173 8.34 7.95 -16.23
N ALA A 174 8.56 8.53 -15.06
CA ALA A 174 9.36 9.73 -14.91
C ALA A 174 10.50 9.52 -13.92
N TYR A 175 11.71 9.89 -14.32
CA TYR A 175 12.92 9.78 -13.51
C TYR A 175 13.54 11.15 -13.31
N CYS A 176 13.83 11.50 -12.06
CA CYS A 176 14.43 12.78 -11.78
C CYS A 176 15.90 12.84 -12.22
N THR A 177 16.21 13.81 -13.07
CA THR A 177 17.54 14.00 -13.66
C THR A 177 18.33 15.11 -12.98
N GLN A 178 17.67 16.20 -12.57
CA GLN A 178 18.30 17.38 -11.99
C GLN A 178 17.42 18.00 -10.91
N GLY A 179 18.06 18.57 -9.88
CA GLY A 179 17.37 19.36 -8.86
C GLY A 179 16.23 18.61 -8.15
N CYS A 180 16.36 17.31 -7.88
CA CYS A 180 15.26 16.44 -7.42
C CYS A 180 14.55 16.87 -6.14
N TYR A 181 15.23 17.66 -5.31
CA TYR A 181 14.68 18.23 -4.08
C TYR A 181 14.72 19.75 -4.11
N SER A 182 14.88 20.36 -5.29
CA SER A 182 14.77 21.81 -5.48
C SER A 182 13.30 22.21 -5.64
N ALA A 183 13.02 23.51 -5.77
CA ALA A 183 11.69 24.00 -6.11
C ALA A 183 11.26 23.59 -7.54
N ASN A 184 12.22 23.29 -8.43
CA ASN A 184 12.00 23.01 -9.85
C ASN A 184 12.75 21.72 -10.27
N PRO A 185 12.29 20.53 -9.83
CA PRO A 185 12.89 19.28 -10.26
C PRO A 185 12.65 19.02 -11.76
N VAL A 186 13.66 18.46 -12.43
CA VAL A 186 13.59 18.13 -13.86
C VAL A 186 13.49 16.62 -14.05
N PHE A 187 12.45 16.17 -14.75
CA PHE A 187 12.21 14.76 -15.02
C PHE A 187 12.44 14.40 -16.48
N PHE A 188 13.18 13.31 -16.72
CA PHE A 188 13.05 12.57 -17.96
C PHE A 188 11.73 11.81 -17.92
N LYS A 189 10.92 11.90 -18.98
CA LYS A 189 9.59 11.27 -19.07
C LYS A 189 9.55 10.32 -20.24
N ARG A 190 8.90 9.17 -20.04
CA ARG A 190 8.67 8.19 -21.07
C ARG A 190 7.29 7.58 -20.98
N VAL A 191 6.53 7.70 -22.07
CA VAL A 191 5.25 7.01 -22.24
C VAL A 191 5.50 5.58 -22.73
N ILE A 192 4.80 4.63 -22.12
CA ILE A 192 4.73 3.23 -22.51
C ILE A 192 3.37 3.02 -23.19
N PRO A 193 3.31 2.92 -24.53
CA PRO A 193 2.07 2.93 -25.30
C PRO A 193 1.44 1.54 -25.29
N LEU A 194 0.81 1.18 -24.18
CA LEU A 194 0.20 -0.14 -24.00
C LEU A 194 -1.30 -0.15 -24.27
N ASN A 195 -1.92 1.03 -24.51
CA ASN A 195 -3.36 1.18 -24.76
C ASN A 195 -4.20 0.37 -23.77
N ILE A 196 -3.85 0.48 -22.49
CA ILE A 196 -4.31 -0.49 -21.48
C ILE A 196 -5.75 -0.21 -21.06
N GLY A 197 -6.32 0.94 -21.43
CA GLY A 197 -7.64 1.38 -20.97
C GLY A 197 -7.55 2.07 -19.61
N ASN A 198 -8.64 2.12 -18.87
CA ASN A 198 -8.76 2.93 -17.66
C ASN A 198 -7.96 2.33 -16.48
N ILE A 199 -6.77 2.87 -16.20
CA ILE A 199 -5.92 2.44 -15.08
C ILE A 199 -6.37 3.12 -13.79
N SER A 200 -6.77 2.31 -12.81
CA SER A 200 -7.27 2.76 -11.50
C SER A 200 -6.20 2.75 -10.42
N LYS A 201 -5.18 1.87 -10.52
CA LYS A 201 -4.10 1.73 -9.54
C LYS A 201 -2.79 1.37 -10.23
N ILE A 202 -1.71 1.97 -9.76
CA ILE A 202 -0.33 1.64 -10.13
C ILE A 202 0.45 1.36 -8.85
N VAL A 203 1.32 0.36 -8.89
CA VAL A 203 2.32 0.06 -7.86
C VAL A 203 3.67 -0.06 -8.54
N LEU A 204 4.65 0.75 -8.11
CA LEU A 204 6.00 0.76 -8.66
C LEU A 204 6.95 0.07 -7.69
N LYS A 205 7.76 -0.86 -8.19
CA LYS A 205 8.95 -1.36 -7.50
C LYS A 205 10.15 -1.24 -8.42
N LEU A 206 11.34 -1.31 -7.82
CA LEU A 206 12.60 -1.21 -8.55
C LEU A 206 13.42 -2.49 -8.33
N VAL A 207 13.92 -3.08 -9.41
CA VAL A 207 14.82 -4.24 -9.38
C VAL A 207 16.11 -3.80 -10.03
N ASN A 208 17.17 -3.67 -9.23
CA ASN A 208 18.46 -3.13 -9.69
C ASN A 208 18.35 -1.76 -10.38
N GLY A 209 17.43 -0.91 -9.90
CA GLY A 209 17.13 0.40 -10.48
C GLY A 209 16.18 0.36 -11.70
N ASN A 210 15.82 -0.81 -12.21
CA ASN A 210 14.84 -0.92 -13.31
C ASN A 210 13.41 -0.95 -12.78
N PRO A 211 12.46 -0.22 -13.40
CA PRO A 211 11.07 -0.21 -12.98
C PRO A 211 10.36 -1.52 -13.29
N VAL A 212 9.64 -2.03 -12.29
CA VAL A 212 8.63 -3.07 -12.40
C VAL A 212 7.32 -2.47 -11.89
N ILE A 213 6.31 -2.45 -12.74
CA ILE A 213 5.08 -1.69 -12.57
C ILE A 213 3.93 -2.68 -12.56
N GLY A 214 3.28 -2.84 -11.41
CA GLY A 214 1.98 -3.47 -11.33
C GLY A 214 0.90 -2.44 -11.66
N TYR A 215 -0.14 -2.88 -12.38
CA TYR A 215 -1.29 -2.03 -12.67
C TYR A 215 -2.60 -2.78 -12.54
N GLU A 216 -3.63 -2.05 -12.13
CA GLU A 216 -5.02 -2.44 -12.25
C GLU A 216 -5.66 -1.61 -13.33
N ARG A 217 -6.45 -2.26 -14.19
CA ARG A 217 -7.25 -1.57 -15.18
C ARG A 217 -8.66 -2.11 -15.22
N THR A 218 -9.57 -1.29 -15.73
CA THR A 218 -10.93 -1.70 -16.07
C THR A 218 -11.18 -1.46 -17.55
N LEU A 219 -11.63 -2.50 -18.26
CA LEU A 219 -12.26 -2.35 -19.56
C LEU A 219 -13.75 -2.10 -19.35
N ASP A 220 -14.25 -1.02 -19.93
CA ASP A 220 -15.64 -0.60 -19.81
C ASP A 220 -16.32 -0.68 -21.18
N PHE A 221 -17.28 -1.59 -21.30
CA PHE A 221 -18.13 -1.78 -22.47
C PHE A 221 -19.58 -1.33 -22.18
N GLY A 222 -19.75 -0.33 -21.32
CA GLY A 222 -21.05 0.19 -20.89
C GLY A 222 -21.61 -0.61 -19.71
N TYR A 223 -22.48 -1.58 -19.99
CA TYR A 223 -23.08 -2.43 -18.94
C TYR A 223 -22.15 -3.54 -18.42
N THR A 224 -21.00 -3.71 -19.08
CA THR A 224 -20.02 -4.77 -18.79
C THR A 224 -18.68 -4.14 -18.47
N LYS A 225 -18.20 -4.38 -17.24
CA LYS A 225 -16.86 -3.98 -16.79
C LYS A 225 -16.03 -5.21 -16.50
N ILE A 226 -14.78 -5.24 -16.95
CA ILE A 226 -13.85 -6.33 -16.65
C ILE A 226 -12.58 -5.73 -16.07
N GLY A 227 -12.25 -6.14 -14.85
CA GLY A 227 -11.02 -5.73 -14.18
C GLY A 227 -9.86 -6.67 -14.51
N TYR A 228 -8.67 -6.11 -14.63
CA TYR A 228 -7.43 -6.84 -14.91
C TYR A 228 -6.32 -6.38 -13.97
N VAL A 229 -5.45 -7.32 -13.61
CA VAL A 229 -4.16 -7.06 -12.99
C VAL A 229 -3.07 -7.45 -13.98
N GLY A 230 -2.11 -6.56 -14.19
CA GLY A 230 -0.96 -6.83 -15.04
C GLY A 230 0.33 -6.28 -14.48
N LEU A 231 1.42 -6.71 -15.10
CA LEU A 231 2.78 -6.25 -14.84
C LEU A 231 3.39 -5.67 -16.10
N ILE A 232 4.22 -4.66 -15.92
CA ILE A 232 5.15 -4.16 -16.92
C ILE A 232 6.52 -4.16 -16.29
N TYR A 233 7.51 -4.65 -17.01
CA TYR A 233 8.90 -4.52 -16.58
C TYR A 233 9.70 -3.87 -17.70
N CYS A 234 10.76 -3.19 -17.29
CA CYS A 234 11.78 -2.72 -18.22
C CYS A 234 12.97 -3.67 -18.23
N SER A 235 13.38 -4.11 -19.42
CA SER A 235 14.55 -4.97 -19.62
C SER A 235 15.84 -4.21 -19.93
N ALA A 236 15.74 -3.04 -20.57
CA ALA A 236 16.90 -2.27 -20.99
C ALA A 236 16.60 -0.78 -21.12
N ALA A 237 17.61 0.06 -20.87
CA ALA A 237 17.64 1.51 -21.12
C ALA A 237 16.36 2.27 -20.69
N CYS A 238 15.82 1.92 -19.52
CA CYS A 238 14.50 2.32 -19.02
C CYS A 238 14.26 3.83 -19.00
N TYR A 239 15.31 4.58 -18.70
CA TYR A 239 15.31 6.04 -18.58
C TYR A 239 15.87 6.73 -19.84
N SER A 240 15.57 6.16 -21.00
CA SER A 240 15.92 6.70 -22.32
C SER A 240 14.77 6.52 -23.31
N ASN A 241 14.85 7.20 -24.45
CA ASN A 241 13.88 7.09 -25.54
C ASN A 241 13.86 5.69 -26.20
N VAL A 242 14.90 4.88 -26.02
CA VAL A 242 15.08 3.57 -26.69
C VAL A 242 14.94 2.36 -25.78
N GLY A 243 14.70 2.56 -24.48
CA GLY A 243 14.48 1.44 -23.55
C GLY A 243 13.37 0.48 -23.96
N GLN A 244 13.35 -0.67 -23.33
CA GLN A 244 12.54 -1.80 -23.73
C GLN A 244 11.64 -2.19 -22.58
N TYR A 245 10.33 -2.16 -22.85
CA TYR A 245 9.29 -2.48 -21.89
C TYR A 245 8.47 -3.64 -22.44
N SER A 246 8.08 -4.54 -21.55
CA SER A 246 7.20 -5.65 -21.88
C SER A 246 6.13 -5.76 -20.81
N GLY A 247 4.90 -6.00 -21.27
CA GLY A 247 3.73 -6.14 -20.44
C GLY A 247 3.24 -7.59 -20.41
N TYR A 248 2.65 -7.98 -19.30
CA TYR A 248 2.01 -9.27 -19.10
C TYR A 248 0.71 -9.06 -18.33
N THR A 249 -0.38 -9.64 -18.82
CA THR A 249 -1.65 -9.70 -18.06
C THR A 249 -1.60 -10.91 -17.16
N LEU A 250 -1.60 -10.69 -15.84
CA LEU A 250 -1.53 -11.76 -14.85
C LEU A 250 -2.86 -12.48 -14.69
N ALA A 251 -3.92 -11.70 -14.55
CA ALA A 251 -5.25 -12.23 -14.28
C ALA A 251 -6.32 -11.21 -14.65
N HIS A 252 -7.53 -11.71 -14.87
CA HIS A 252 -8.72 -10.91 -15.07
C HIS A 252 -9.89 -11.49 -14.28
N GLY A 253 -10.80 -10.63 -13.89
CA GLY A 253 -12.05 -11.03 -13.27
C GLY A 253 -13.09 -11.49 -14.29
N SER A 254 -14.24 -11.89 -13.76
CA SER A 254 -15.48 -12.06 -14.53
C SER A 254 -16.07 -10.69 -14.90
N ILE A 255 -17.27 -10.69 -15.48
CA ILE A 255 -18.02 -9.48 -15.76
C ILE A 255 -18.47 -8.81 -14.45
N ASN A 256 -18.30 -7.51 -14.37
CA ASN A 256 -18.69 -6.60 -13.29
C ASN A 256 -18.05 -6.89 -11.92
N THR A 257 -16.91 -7.58 -11.92
CA THR A 257 -16.14 -7.88 -10.69
C THR A 257 -15.30 -6.69 -10.25
N LYS A 258 -15.26 -6.43 -8.94
CA LYS A 258 -14.29 -5.48 -8.39
C LYS A 258 -12.91 -6.14 -8.39
N THR A 259 -11.90 -5.37 -8.79
CA THR A 259 -10.49 -5.79 -8.72
C THR A 259 -9.78 -4.97 -7.67
N SER A 260 -8.85 -5.61 -6.98
CA SER A 260 -7.89 -4.93 -6.13
C SER A 260 -6.60 -5.74 -6.10
N PHE A 261 -5.46 -5.06 -6.04
CA PHE A 261 -4.17 -5.75 -5.96
C PHE A 261 -3.16 -4.91 -5.20
N ASP A 262 -2.11 -5.58 -4.72
CA ASP A 262 -0.86 -4.98 -4.34
C ASP A 262 0.30 -5.91 -4.72
N PHE A 263 1.51 -5.36 -4.72
CA PHE A 263 2.66 -6.00 -5.32
C PHE A 263 3.94 -5.69 -4.54
N ALA A 264 4.81 -6.68 -4.44
CA ALA A 264 6.15 -6.59 -3.85
C ALA A 264 7.18 -7.35 -4.70
N ILE A 265 8.45 -7.06 -4.47
CA ILE A 265 9.59 -7.77 -5.06
C ILE A 265 10.27 -8.55 -3.95
N ASP A 266 10.47 -9.85 -4.15
CA ASP A 266 11.21 -10.69 -3.20
C ASP A 266 12.72 -10.44 -3.26
N SER A 267 13.46 -11.01 -2.31
CA SER A 267 14.92 -10.85 -2.19
C SER A 267 15.70 -11.40 -3.39
N GLN A 268 15.09 -12.30 -4.16
CA GLN A 268 15.63 -12.84 -5.41
C GLN A 268 15.30 -11.94 -6.62
N GLY A 269 14.59 -10.83 -6.39
CA GLY A 269 14.14 -9.96 -7.47
C GLY A 269 12.99 -10.57 -8.25
N ARG A 270 12.10 -11.37 -7.64
CA ARG A 270 10.91 -11.92 -8.31
C ARG A 270 9.65 -11.20 -7.89
N PRO A 271 8.71 -10.95 -8.82
CA PRO A 271 7.40 -10.41 -8.50
C PRO A 271 6.54 -11.32 -7.61
N VAL A 272 5.98 -10.76 -6.54
CA VAL A 272 4.94 -11.36 -5.71
C VAL A 272 3.75 -10.42 -5.65
N LEU A 273 2.56 -10.87 -6.05
CA LEU A 273 1.35 -10.07 -6.06
C LEU A 273 0.29 -10.69 -5.16
N ALA A 274 -0.39 -9.87 -4.38
CA ALA A 274 -1.66 -10.22 -3.76
C ALA A 274 -2.76 -9.53 -4.56
N TYR A 275 -3.79 -10.26 -4.97
CA TYR A 275 -4.88 -9.70 -5.77
C TYR A 275 -6.19 -10.38 -5.43
N ALA A 276 -7.30 -9.66 -5.62
CA ALA A 276 -8.64 -10.16 -5.37
C ALA A 276 -9.57 -9.83 -6.54
N PHE A 277 -10.35 -10.84 -6.90
CA PHE A 277 -11.56 -10.76 -7.72
C PHE A 277 -12.71 -11.39 -6.93
N ASP A 278 -13.85 -11.63 -7.57
CA ASP A 278 -15.07 -12.13 -6.90
C ASP A 278 -14.94 -13.52 -6.27
N ASP A 279 -14.01 -14.35 -6.74
CA ASP A 279 -13.75 -15.70 -6.19
C ASP A 279 -12.73 -15.70 -5.04
N GLY A 280 -12.30 -14.51 -4.62
CA GLY A 280 -11.47 -14.28 -3.45
C GLY A 280 -10.06 -13.81 -3.74
N MET A 281 -9.34 -13.58 -2.65
CA MET A 281 -7.97 -13.11 -2.64
C MET A 281 -6.99 -14.25 -2.87
N LYS A 282 -6.09 -14.05 -3.83
CA LYS A 282 -5.01 -14.96 -4.18
C LYS A 282 -3.67 -14.25 -4.05
N ILE A 283 -2.62 -15.07 -3.97
CA ILE A 283 -1.25 -14.63 -4.17
C ILE A 283 -0.70 -15.27 -5.45
N ALA A 284 0.03 -14.51 -6.24
CA ALA A 284 0.79 -14.97 -7.39
C ALA A 284 2.27 -14.69 -7.17
N LYS A 285 3.09 -15.74 -7.22
CA LYS A 285 4.55 -15.69 -7.06
C LYS A 285 5.14 -16.04 -8.41
N CYS A 286 5.97 -15.17 -8.99
CA CYS A 286 6.67 -15.55 -10.19
C CYS A 286 7.75 -16.60 -9.86
N ILE A 287 7.78 -17.69 -10.61
CA ILE A 287 8.72 -18.80 -10.40
C ILE A 287 9.73 -18.94 -11.55
N GLU A 288 9.35 -18.54 -12.77
CA GLU A 288 10.23 -18.62 -13.94
C GLU A 288 9.98 -17.45 -14.89
N ASN A 289 11.04 -17.04 -15.60
CA ASN A 289 10.96 -16.07 -16.71
C ASN A 289 10.26 -14.74 -16.34
N CYS A 290 10.42 -14.28 -15.10
CA CYS A 290 9.68 -13.16 -14.49
C CYS A 290 9.76 -11.83 -15.24
N TYR A 291 10.83 -11.65 -16.01
CA TYR A 291 11.11 -10.48 -16.82
C TYR A 291 11.21 -10.87 -18.29
N SER A 292 10.25 -11.68 -18.74
CA SER A 292 10.07 -12.08 -20.14
C SER A 292 8.63 -11.79 -20.60
N ALA A 293 8.34 -12.03 -21.88
CA ALA A 293 6.97 -11.97 -22.39
C ALA A 293 6.07 -13.10 -21.84
N ASN A 294 6.66 -14.18 -21.32
CA ASN A 294 5.96 -15.39 -20.87
C ASN A 294 6.43 -15.79 -19.45
N PRO A 295 6.17 -14.97 -18.42
CA PRO A 295 6.48 -15.34 -17.05
C PRO A 295 5.57 -16.47 -16.56
N VAL A 296 6.10 -17.33 -15.70
CA VAL A 296 5.33 -18.39 -15.05
C VAL A 296 5.03 -17.96 -13.62
N PHE A 297 3.75 -17.87 -13.30
CA PHE A 297 3.25 -17.56 -11.96
C PHE A 297 2.65 -18.79 -11.30
N GLN A 298 3.00 -18.97 -10.03
CA GLN A 298 2.35 -19.90 -9.15
C GLN A 298 1.27 -19.17 -8.35
N HIS A 299 0.03 -19.66 -8.41
CA HIS A 299 -1.12 -19.05 -7.77
C HIS A 299 -1.58 -19.88 -6.56
N VAL A 300 -1.93 -19.20 -5.47
CA VAL A 300 -2.53 -19.83 -4.29
C VAL A 300 -3.72 -19.00 -3.82
N LEU A 301 -4.86 -19.64 -3.57
CA LEU A 301 -6.02 -19.01 -2.94
C LEU A 301 -5.77 -18.84 -1.45
N VAL A 302 -5.85 -17.60 -0.95
CA VAL A 302 -5.58 -17.26 0.46
C VAL A 302 -6.88 -17.17 1.26
N ASP A 303 -7.85 -16.42 0.75
CA ASP A 303 -9.15 -16.26 1.39
C ASP A 303 -10.25 -15.96 0.37
N LYS A 304 -11.32 -16.76 0.36
CA LYS A 304 -12.47 -16.57 -0.55
C LYS A 304 -13.19 -15.25 -0.32
N ASN A 305 -13.08 -14.69 0.88
CA ASN A 305 -13.71 -13.43 1.24
C ASN A 305 -12.73 -12.25 1.28
N GLY A 306 -11.48 -12.44 0.85
CA GLY A 306 -10.48 -11.37 0.93
C GLY A 306 -10.63 -10.32 -0.18
N SER A 307 -10.47 -9.05 0.16
CA SER A 307 -10.48 -7.92 -0.78
C SER A 307 -9.56 -6.79 -0.31
N PHE A 308 -9.18 -5.89 -1.23
CA PHE A 308 -8.28 -4.75 -0.97
C PHE A 308 -6.96 -5.15 -0.28
N PRO A 309 -6.21 -6.11 -0.85
CA PRO A 309 -4.96 -6.54 -0.25
C PRO A 309 -3.93 -5.42 -0.25
N ALA A 310 -3.16 -5.32 0.82
CA ALA A 310 -1.84 -4.71 0.85
C ALA A 310 -0.80 -5.76 1.24
N LEU A 311 0.35 -5.76 0.59
CA LEU A 311 1.34 -6.84 0.63
C LEU A 311 2.71 -6.32 1.03
N ALA A 312 3.28 -6.93 2.06
CA ALA A 312 4.69 -6.78 2.41
C ALA A 312 5.36 -8.14 2.57
N LEU A 313 6.67 -8.19 2.31
CA LEU A 313 7.46 -9.41 2.42
C LEU A 313 8.37 -9.33 3.64
N ARG A 314 8.07 -10.12 4.67
CA ARG A 314 8.94 -10.23 5.84
C ARG A 314 10.26 -10.88 5.43
N ASN A 315 11.36 -10.28 5.84
CA ASN A 315 12.72 -10.68 5.45
C ASN A 315 12.90 -10.79 3.92
N GLY A 316 12.10 -10.02 3.15
CA GLY A 316 12.15 -10.02 1.69
C GLY A 316 11.58 -11.27 1.01
N VAL A 317 10.98 -12.23 1.73
CA VAL A 317 10.48 -13.47 1.10
C VAL A 317 9.09 -13.87 1.59
N LEU A 318 8.82 -13.78 2.90
CA LEU A 318 7.60 -14.33 3.48
C LEU A 318 6.43 -13.36 3.31
N PRO A 319 5.36 -13.74 2.58
CA PRO A 319 4.26 -12.82 2.30
C PRO A 319 3.34 -12.63 3.50
N TYR A 320 3.10 -11.36 3.80
CA TYR A 320 2.10 -10.87 4.75
C TYR A 320 1.13 -9.95 4.02
N ILE A 321 -0.16 -10.21 4.20
CA ILE A 321 -1.21 -9.53 3.47
C ILE A 321 -2.20 -8.98 4.49
N SER A 322 -2.33 -7.66 4.60
CA SER A 322 -3.49 -7.05 5.25
C SER A 322 -4.61 -6.92 4.22
N TYR A 323 -5.84 -7.20 4.64
CA TYR A 323 -6.98 -7.22 3.72
C TYR A 323 -8.30 -6.99 4.45
N ASN A 324 -9.31 -6.57 3.69
CA ASN A 324 -10.68 -6.47 4.15
C ASN A 324 -11.43 -7.78 3.91
N ASN A 325 -12.16 -8.24 4.92
CA ASN A 325 -13.09 -9.36 4.78
C ASN A 325 -14.43 -8.91 4.15
N ALA A 326 -14.59 -9.16 2.85
CA ALA A 326 -15.71 -8.68 2.03
C ALA A 326 -17.10 -9.26 2.37
N LEU A 327 -17.24 -10.04 3.44
CA LEU A 327 -18.55 -10.47 3.93
C LEU A 327 -19.36 -9.24 4.38
N ILE A 328 -20.55 -9.06 3.78
CA ILE A 328 -21.41 -7.86 3.86
C ILE A 328 -21.60 -7.32 5.29
N ASN A 329 -21.63 -8.18 6.30
CA ASN A 329 -21.89 -7.84 7.70
C ASN A 329 -20.66 -7.90 8.62
N THR A 330 -19.46 -8.18 8.10
CA THR A 330 -18.23 -8.17 8.91
C THR A 330 -17.28 -7.07 8.46
N GLN A 331 -16.86 -7.05 7.19
CA GLN A 331 -15.99 -6.00 6.61
C GLN A 331 -14.86 -5.59 7.54
N ASN A 332 -14.24 -6.57 8.20
CA ASN A 332 -13.27 -6.36 9.26
C ASN A 332 -11.84 -6.49 8.74
N LEU A 333 -10.87 -5.88 9.43
CA LEU A 333 -9.48 -5.91 9.02
C LEU A 333 -8.87 -7.25 9.41
N ARG A 334 -8.24 -7.93 8.45
CA ARG A 334 -7.58 -9.22 8.66
C ARG A 334 -6.16 -9.18 8.16
N ILE A 335 -5.36 -10.11 8.67
CA ILE A 335 -4.03 -10.39 8.17
C ILE A 335 -3.93 -11.86 7.78
N ALA A 336 -3.33 -12.13 6.63
CA ALA A 336 -2.93 -13.44 6.19
C ALA A 336 -1.40 -13.50 6.10
N PHE A 337 -0.82 -14.62 6.51
CA PHE A 337 0.61 -14.86 6.42
C PHE A 337 0.87 -16.31 6.09
N CYS A 338 1.93 -16.56 5.33
CA CYS A 338 2.28 -17.93 5.01
C CYS A 338 2.84 -18.65 6.24
N VAL A 339 2.38 -19.88 6.47
CA VAL A 339 2.73 -20.72 7.63
C VAL A 339 3.60 -21.91 7.22
N SER A 340 3.32 -22.52 6.07
CA SER A 340 4.11 -23.62 5.52
C SER A 340 4.06 -23.60 3.99
N ASP A 341 5.04 -24.27 3.37
CA ASP A 341 5.07 -24.53 1.93
C ASP A 341 5.01 -23.25 1.09
N CYS A 342 5.61 -22.17 1.60
CA CYS A 342 5.47 -20.82 1.07
C CYS A 342 6.00 -20.62 -0.34
N ASP A 343 6.75 -21.57 -0.88
CA ASP A 343 7.24 -21.58 -2.26
C ASP A 343 6.47 -22.54 -3.16
N LEU A 344 5.51 -23.31 -2.62
CA LEU A 344 4.74 -24.33 -3.33
C LEU A 344 3.31 -23.85 -3.66
N PRO A 345 2.60 -24.52 -4.60
CA PRO A 345 1.21 -24.19 -4.89
C PRO A 345 0.26 -24.66 -3.77
N THR A 346 0.77 -25.48 -2.85
CA THR A 346 0.08 -25.97 -1.66
C THR A 346 0.31 -25.10 -0.42
N ALA A 347 0.89 -23.89 -0.58
CA ALA A 347 1.19 -22.98 0.52
C ALA A 347 0.00 -22.78 1.46
N ILE A 348 0.23 -22.90 2.76
CA ILE A 348 -0.81 -22.75 3.77
C ILE A 348 -0.72 -21.36 4.38
N TYR A 349 -1.84 -20.64 4.35
CA TYR A 349 -1.94 -19.30 4.94
C TYR A 349 -2.71 -19.33 6.25
N GLY A 350 -2.04 -18.90 7.32
CA GLY A 350 -2.66 -18.55 8.58
C GLY A 350 -3.38 -17.21 8.45
N LYS A 351 -4.55 -17.10 9.06
CA LYS A 351 -5.38 -15.88 9.01
C LYS A 351 -5.77 -15.44 10.41
N ARG A 352 -5.77 -14.13 10.67
CA ARG A 352 -6.17 -13.52 11.94
C ARG A 352 -6.99 -12.27 11.69
N ASN A 353 -7.89 -11.96 12.63
CA ASN A 353 -8.54 -10.66 12.66
C ASN A 353 -7.61 -9.69 13.39
N LEU A 354 -7.46 -8.48 12.85
CA LEU A 354 -6.71 -7.42 13.50
C LEU A 354 -7.65 -6.45 14.20
N ASP A 355 -8.68 -6.00 13.49
CA ASP A 355 -9.74 -5.17 14.01
C ASP A 355 -11.07 -5.83 13.67
N LEU A 356 -11.93 -6.04 14.67
CA LEU A 356 -13.24 -6.69 14.53
C LEU A 356 -14.35 -5.69 14.22
N GLU A 357 -14.09 -4.39 14.27
CA GLU A 357 -15.08 -3.38 13.97
C GLU A 357 -15.52 -3.45 12.51
N TYR A 358 -16.81 -3.18 12.30
CA TYR A 358 -17.43 -3.13 10.98
C TYR A 358 -16.79 -2.04 10.12
N LYS A 359 -16.50 -2.38 8.85
CA LYS A 359 -15.85 -1.50 7.85
C LYS A 359 -14.42 -1.05 8.20
N SER A 360 -13.68 -1.94 8.86
CA SER A 360 -12.23 -1.79 9.06
C SER A 360 -11.45 -2.33 7.85
N GLY A 361 -10.47 -1.57 7.33
CA GLY A 361 -9.49 -2.06 6.37
C GLY A 361 -9.68 -1.63 4.90
N LEU A 362 -10.22 -0.44 4.62
CA LEU A 362 -10.58 -0.01 3.25
C LEU A 362 -10.05 1.39 2.88
N PRO A 363 -8.83 1.64 2.40
CA PRO A 363 -7.70 0.73 2.16
C PRO A 363 -6.87 0.48 3.42
N SER A 364 -5.85 -0.38 3.29
CA SER A 364 -4.78 -0.57 4.28
C SER A 364 -3.40 -0.50 3.62
N ASP A 365 -2.36 -0.36 4.44
CA ASP A 365 -0.96 -0.50 4.06
C ASP A 365 -0.22 -1.26 5.17
N ILE A 366 0.81 -2.03 4.81
CA ILE A 366 1.49 -2.94 5.73
C ILE A 366 3.01 -2.83 5.59
N GLU A 367 3.68 -2.73 6.73
CA GLU A 367 5.13 -2.73 6.85
C GLU A 367 5.58 -3.54 8.07
N PHE A 368 6.89 -3.63 8.32
CA PHE A 368 7.44 -4.33 9.48
C PHE A 368 8.24 -3.40 10.40
N SER A 369 7.99 -3.50 11.70
CA SER A 369 8.81 -2.91 12.76
C SER A 369 9.34 -4.02 13.65
N ALA A 370 10.67 -4.10 13.82
CA ALA A 370 11.34 -5.21 14.52
C ALA A 370 10.90 -6.61 14.04
N GLY A 371 10.57 -6.73 12.74
CA GLY A 371 10.10 -7.99 12.14
C GLY A 371 8.64 -8.32 12.46
N ASN A 372 7.88 -7.46 13.12
CA ASN A 372 6.46 -7.64 13.38
C ASN A 372 5.60 -6.76 12.46
N PRO A 373 4.44 -7.24 12.01
CA PRO A 373 3.54 -6.44 11.18
C PRO A 373 3.06 -5.16 11.87
N VAL A 374 3.09 -4.07 11.11
CA VAL A 374 2.47 -2.79 11.42
C VAL A 374 1.55 -2.46 10.24
N VAL A 375 0.26 -2.27 10.52
CA VAL A 375 -0.77 -2.07 9.50
C VAL A 375 -1.47 -0.74 9.75
N SER A 376 -1.39 0.21 8.82
CA SER A 376 -2.25 1.38 8.81
C SER A 376 -3.51 1.09 8.00
N TYR A 377 -4.65 1.64 8.41
CA TYR A 377 -5.91 1.41 7.71
C TYR A 377 -6.91 2.54 7.92
N TYR A 378 -7.76 2.74 6.93
CA TYR A 378 -8.95 3.57 7.06
C TYR A 378 -10.09 2.76 7.67
N GLN A 379 -10.66 3.30 8.75
CA GLN A 379 -11.89 2.83 9.36
C GLN A 379 -13.05 3.62 8.71
N ALA A 380 -13.82 2.99 7.82
CA ALA A 380 -14.81 3.70 7.00
C ALA A 380 -16.17 3.96 7.67
N TRP A 381 -16.42 3.38 8.84
CA TRP A 381 -17.56 3.68 9.70
C TRP A 381 -17.31 4.94 10.55
N SER A 382 -16.15 5.02 11.22
CA SER A 382 -15.80 6.18 12.06
C SER A 382 -15.07 7.27 11.28
N ASN A 383 -14.65 7.00 10.05
CA ASN A 383 -13.82 7.86 9.21
C ASN A 383 -12.40 8.13 9.77
N ASP A 384 -11.93 7.29 10.68
CA ASP A 384 -10.61 7.45 11.30
C ASP A 384 -9.49 6.84 10.46
N LEU A 385 -8.29 7.38 10.64
CA LEU A 385 -7.06 6.69 10.28
C LEU A 385 -6.54 5.94 11.52
N ARG A 386 -6.35 4.63 11.40
CA ARG A 386 -5.95 3.76 12.51
C ARG A 386 -4.70 2.94 12.20
N LEU A 387 -4.07 2.43 13.25
CA LEU A 387 -2.91 1.55 13.23
C LEU A 387 -3.19 0.27 14.03
N ALA A 388 -2.89 -0.89 13.45
CA ALA A 388 -2.75 -2.15 14.16
C ALA A 388 -1.27 -2.54 14.22
N LYS A 389 -0.71 -2.70 15.41
CA LYS A 389 0.66 -3.19 15.62
C LYS A 389 0.64 -4.55 16.28
N CYS A 390 1.31 -5.51 15.67
CA CYS A 390 1.49 -6.83 16.25
C CYS A 390 2.75 -6.88 17.12
N ASP A 391 2.66 -7.58 18.25
CA ASP A 391 3.80 -7.86 19.15
C ASP A 391 4.67 -9.03 18.63
N LYS A 392 4.08 -9.87 17.77
CA LYS A 392 4.70 -11.05 17.18
C LYS A 392 4.39 -11.17 15.70
N PRO A 393 5.18 -11.96 14.95
CA PRO A 393 4.98 -12.12 13.53
C PRO A 393 3.67 -12.79 13.14
N GLY A 394 3.02 -13.53 14.04
CA GLY A 394 1.73 -14.17 13.78
C GLY A 394 0.51 -13.33 14.17
N CYS A 395 0.71 -12.14 14.75
CA CYS A 395 -0.33 -11.30 15.35
C CYS A 395 -1.24 -12.08 16.33
N GLY A 396 -0.62 -12.81 17.27
CA GLY A 396 -1.32 -13.63 18.28
C GLY A 396 -0.39 -14.35 19.25
#